data_AF-C3KI03-F1
#
_entry.id   AF-C3KI03-F1
#
_cell.length_a   1.000
_cell.length_b   1.000
_cell.length_c   1.000
_cell.angle_alpha   90.00
_cell.angle_beta   90.00
_cell.angle_gamma   90.00
#
_symmetry.space_group_name_H-M   'P 1'
#
loop_
_entity.id
_entity.type
_entity.pdbx_description
1 polymer ?
#
loop_
_entity_poly.entity_id
_entity_poly.type
_entity_poly.pdbx_seq_one_letter_code
_entity_poly.pdbx_strand_id
1 'polypeptide(L)'
;MLMLMTGMPPISRDYNTHCRCLQVESRIIPPDNLRSIKLFPEGPHCPDIEVIAGLANGEKVCLNPRSSWVKKLIHFVLEKQLHQQGAALPKNRE
;
A
#
# COMPACT_ATOMS: atom_id res chain seq x y z
N MET A 1 42.97 6.98 -30.37
CA MET A 1 42.24 8.04 -29.67
C MET A 1 41.09 7.37 -28.92
N LEU A 2 41.25 7.16 -27.61
CA LEU A 2 40.30 6.47 -26.75
C LEU A 2 39.13 7.42 -26.42
N MET A 3 37.94 7.09 -26.92
CA MET A 3 36.71 7.70 -26.46
C MET A 3 35.97 6.64 -25.65
N LEU A 4 36.22 6.61 -24.34
CA LEU A 4 35.43 5.85 -23.40
C LEU A 4 34.04 6.50 -23.35
N MET A 5 33.14 6.03 -24.21
CA MET A 5 31.72 6.30 -24.10
C MET A 5 31.19 5.51 -22.90
N THR A 6 31.54 5.92 -21.68
CA THR A 6 30.74 5.57 -20.50
C THR A 6 29.44 6.36 -20.60
N GLY A 7 28.61 5.97 -21.56
CA GLY A 7 27.19 6.27 -21.52
C GLY A 7 26.67 5.57 -20.28
N MET A 8 26.44 6.33 -19.22
CA MET A 8 25.52 5.87 -18.18
C MET A 8 24.24 5.51 -18.93
N PRO A 9 23.71 4.28 -18.77
CA PRO A 9 22.41 3.98 -19.32
C PRO A 9 21.47 5.10 -18.84
N PRO A 10 20.45 5.50 -19.63
CA PRO A 10 19.41 6.34 -19.07
C PRO A 10 19.04 5.72 -17.73
N ILE A 11 18.84 6.57 -16.71
CA ILE A 11 18.04 6.15 -15.57
C ILE A 11 16.67 5.89 -16.20
N SER A 12 16.51 4.72 -16.81
CA SER A 12 15.26 4.05 -17.01
C SER A 12 14.84 3.79 -15.58
N ARG A 13 14.28 4.83 -14.94
CA ARG A 13 13.14 4.63 -14.09
C ARG A 13 12.16 3.96 -15.03
N ASP A 14 12.26 2.65 -15.07
CA ASP A 14 11.19 1.77 -15.46
C ASP A 14 10.04 2.24 -14.59
N TYR A 15 9.28 3.21 -15.10
CA TYR A 15 7.99 3.60 -14.56
C TYR A 15 7.12 2.39 -14.84
N ASN A 16 7.35 1.34 -14.07
CA ASN A 16 6.54 0.16 -14.00
C ASN A 16 5.24 0.69 -13.38
N THR A 17 4.35 1.24 -14.21
CA THR A 17 3.00 1.74 -13.88
C THR A 17 2.07 0.57 -13.58
N HIS A 18 2.57 -0.36 -12.78
CA HIS A 18 1.89 -1.55 -12.40
C HIS A 18 1.61 -1.46 -10.91
N CYS A 19 0.32 -1.43 -10.60
CA CYS A 19 -0.17 -1.66 -9.26
C CYS A 19 0.41 -2.99 -8.72
N ARG A 20 0.68 -3.06 -7.42
CA ARG A 20 1.14 -4.29 -6.75
C ARG A 20 0.09 -5.40 -6.83
N CYS A 21 -1.18 -5.00 -6.89
CA CYS A 21 -2.35 -5.86 -6.96
C CYS A 21 -2.82 -6.01 -8.41
N LEU A 22 -2.64 -7.20 -8.98
CA LEU A 22 -3.21 -7.56 -10.29
C LEU A 22 -4.66 -8.07 -10.17
N GLN A 23 -5.00 -8.66 -9.03
CA GLN A 23 -6.34 -9.18 -8.74
C GLN A 23 -6.74 -8.75 -7.33
N VAL A 24 -8.02 -8.45 -7.15
CA VAL A 24 -8.60 -8.04 -5.86
C VAL A 24 -9.66 -9.02 -5.39
N GLU A 25 -9.70 -9.23 -4.08
CA GLU A 25 -10.74 -9.99 -3.38
C GLU A 25 -11.81 -9.02 -2.86
N SER A 26 -13.07 -9.35 -3.15
CA SER A 26 -14.23 -8.54 -2.73
C SER A 26 -15.08 -9.24 -1.66
N ARG A 27 -14.90 -10.55 -1.46
CA ARG A 27 -15.56 -11.33 -0.41
C ARG A 27 -15.15 -10.80 0.96
N ILE A 28 -16.11 -10.82 1.88
CA ILE A 28 -15.87 -10.39 3.26
C ILE A 28 -14.92 -11.40 3.92
N ILE A 29 -13.82 -10.91 4.46
CA ILE A 29 -12.89 -11.71 5.26
C ILE A 29 -13.18 -11.45 6.73
N PRO A 30 -13.44 -12.48 7.55
CA PRO A 30 -13.67 -12.32 8.98
C PRO A 30 -12.49 -11.60 9.66
N PRO A 31 -12.75 -10.70 10.63
CA PRO A 31 -11.68 -9.99 11.35
C PRO A 31 -10.64 -10.91 11.98
N ASP A 32 -11.05 -12.07 12.49
CA ASP A 32 -10.15 -13.06 13.12
C ASP A 32 -9.14 -13.65 12.13
N ASN A 33 -9.47 -13.62 10.84
CA ASN A 33 -8.58 -14.08 9.78
C ASN A 33 -7.62 -12.98 9.29
N LEU A 34 -7.84 -11.71 9.65
CA LEU A 34 -6.99 -10.58 9.25
C LEU A 34 -5.87 -10.36 10.28
N ARG A 35 -4.63 -10.66 9.89
CA ARG A 35 -3.45 -10.53 10.75
C ARG A 35 -2.72 -9.20 10.60
N SER A 36 -2.71 -8.65 9.39
CA SER A 36 -2.06 -7.36 9.11
C SER A 36 -2.73 -6.68 7.94
N ILE A 37 -2.72 -5.35 7.93
CA ILE A 37 -3.29 -4.54 6.86
C ILE A 37 -2.26 -3.48 6.47
N LYS A 38 -1.96 -3.40 5.18
CA LYS A 38 -1.10 -2.37 4.60
C LYS A 38 -1.90 -1.57 3.59
N LEU A 39 -1.88 -0.25 3.77
CA LEU A 39 -2.50 0.71 2.86
C LEU A 39 -1.40 1.33 2.01
N PHE A 40 -1.58 1.31 0.70
CA PHE A 40 -0.72 2.01 -0.25
C PHE A 40 -1.58 3.07 -0.95
N PRO A 41 -1.36 4.37 -0.67
CA PRO A 41 -2.14 5.43 -1.29
C PRO A 41 -1.92 5.47 -2.80
N GLU A 42 -2.87 6.12 -3.49
CA GLU A 42 -2.72 6.47 -4.90
C GLU A 42 -1.43 7.26 -5.16
N GLY A 43 -0.83 7.06 -6.32
CA GLY A 43 0.41 7.73 -6.69
C GLY A 43 0.76 7.59 -8.16
N PRO A 44 1.92 8.13 -8.57
CA PRO A 44 2.33 8.16 -9.98
C PRO A 44 2.44 6.77 -10.63
N HIS A 45 2.57 5.71 -9.82
CA HIS A 45 2.74 4.34 -10.28
C HIS A 45 1.45 3.51 -10.25
N CYS A 46 0.44 3.93 -9.48
CA CYS A 46 -0.86 3.25 -9.40
C CYS A 46 -1.95 4.28 -9.06
N PRO A 47 -2.97 4.45 -9.93
CA PRO A 47 -3.99 5.49 -9.74
C PRO A 47 -5.01 5.15 -8.65
N ASP A 48 -5.12 3.88 -8.26
CA ASP A 48 -6.03 3.42 -7.21
C ASP A 48 -5.25 3.19 -5.90
N ILE A 49 -5.92 3.39 -4.76
CA ILE A 49 -5.43 2.93 -3.46
C ILE A 49 -5.38 1.40 -3.42
N GLU A 50 -4.27 0.84 -2.94
CA GLU A 50 -4.12 -0.61 -2.77
C GLU A 50 -4.21 -1.00 -1.29
N VAL A 51 -5.00 -2.03 -1.00
CA VAL A 51 -5.14 -2.57 0.34
C VAL A 51 -4.67 -4.00 0.34
N ILE A 52 -3.56 -4.28 1.02
CA ILE A 52 -3.00 -5.64 1.11
C ILE A 52 -3.19 -6.15 2.53
N ALA A 53 -4.00 -7.19 2.67
CA ALA A 53 -4.21 -7.88 3.93
C ALA A 53 -3.33 -9.14 4.01
N GLY A 54 -2.63 -9.30 5.13
CA GLY A 54 -2.02 -10.58 5.51
C GLY A 54 -3.01 -11.38 6.34
N LEU A 55 -3.27 -12.62 5.95
CA LEU A 55 -4.20 -13.53 6.60
C LEU A 55 -3.51 -14.37 7.69
N ALA A 56 -4.31 -14.91 8.61
CA ALA A 56 -3.82 -15.77 9.70
C ALA A 56 -3.09 -17.02 9.20
N ASN A 57 -3.52 -17.57 8.05
CA ASN A 57 -2.88 -18.69 7.36
C ASN A 57 -1.55 -18.34 6.67
N GLY A 58 -1.13 -17.06 6.72
CA GLY A 58 0.11 -16.56 6.12
C GLY A 58 -0.03 -16.04 4.69
N GLU A 59 -1.19 -16.19 4.05
CA GLU A 59 -1.43 -15.68 2.72
C GLU A 59 -1.54 -14.15 2.71
N LYS A 60 -1.23 -13.54 1.56
CA LYS A 60 -1.44 -12.11 1.32
C LYS A 60 -2.48 -11.95 0.23
N VAL A 61 -3.50 -11.15 0.51
CA VAL A 61 -4.60 -10.90 -0.40
C VAL A 61 -4.76 -9.40 -0.60
N CYS A 62 -4.95 -9.01 -1.86
CA CYS A 62 -5.35 -7.65 -2.20
C CYS A 62 -6.86 -7.52 -2.03
N LEU A 63 -7.32 -6.48 -1.33
CA LEU A 63 -8.73 -6.22 -1.09
C LEU A 63 -9.25 -5.14 -2.03
N ASN A 64 -10.48 -5.28 -2.49
CA ASN A 64 -11.10 -4.31 -3.40
C ASN A 64 -11.51 -3.02 -2.66
N PRO A 65 -10.84 -1.87 -2.91
CA PRO A 65 -11.14 -0.61 -2.21
C PRO A 65 -12.53 -0.04 -2.54
N ARG A 66 -13.18 -0.54 -3.61
CA ARG A 66 -14.52 -0.11 -4.00
C ARG A 66 -15.61 -0.77 -3.15
N SER A 67 -15.32 -1.90 -2.50
CA SER A 67 -16.26 -2.62 -1.64
C SER A 67 -16.53 -1.89 -0.32
N SER A 68 -17.80 -1.82 0.09
CA SER A 68 -18.22 -1.07 1.28
C SER A 68 -17.55 -1.51 2.59
N TRP A 69 -17.29 -2.81 2.75
CA TRP A 69 -16.63 -3.33 3.95
C TRP A 69 -15.13 -2.98 3.98
N VAL A 70 -14.46 -2.95 2.83
CA VAL A 70 -13.05 -2.56 2.71
C VAL A 70 -12.90 -1.06 3.01
N LYS A 71 -13.83 -0.23 2.54
CA LYS A 71 -13.86 1.20 2.93
C LYS A 71 -13.93 1.36 4.45
N LYS A 72 -14.84 0.64 5.12
CA LYS A 72 -14.93 0.65 6.59
C LYS A 72 -13.64 0.17 7.26
N LEU A 73 -13.00 -0.86 6.70
CA LEU A 73 -11.72 -1.36 7.19
C LEU A 73 -10.61 -0.32 7.08
N ILE A 74 -10.51 0.38 5.95
CA ILE A 74 -9.55 1.47 5.73
C ILE A 74 -9.75 2.56 6.79
N HIS A 75 -10.99 3.03 6.98
CA HIS A 75 -11.31 4.04 8.00
C HIS A 75 -10.90 3.59 9.40
N PHE A 76 -11.25 2.36 9.80
CA PHE A 76 -10.88 1.81 11.10
C PHE A 76 -9.36 1.76 11.29
N VAL A 77 -8.61 1.32 10.28
CA VAL A 77 -7.14 1.27 10.36
C VAL A 77 -6.57 2.68 10.48
N LEU A 78 -7.01 3.63 9.66
CA LEU A 78 -6.54 5.03 9.72
C LEU A 78 -6.84 5.66 11.08
N GLU A 79 -8.04 5.49 11.62
CA GLU A 79 -8.38 5.95 12.97
C GLU A 79 -7.47 5.32 14.02
N LYS A 80 -7.24 4.01 13.99
CA LYS A 80 -6.33 3.33 14.92
C LYS A 80 -4.90 3.87 14.81
N GLN A 81 -4.40 4.12 13.60
CA GLN A 81 -3.09 4.71 13.37
C GLN A 81 -3.01 6.14 13.93
N LEU A 82 -4.05 6.97 13.79
CA LEU A 82 -4.11 8.31 14.36
C LEU A 82 -4.11 8.29 15.89
N HIS A 83 -4.83 7.36 16.52
CA HIS A 83 -4.81 7.22 17.97
C HIS A 83 -3.45 6.71 18.49
N GLN A 84 -2.77 5.87 17.71
CA GLN A 84 -1.39 5.44 17.99
C GLN A 84 -0.38 6.58 17.74
N GLN A 85 -0.61 7.42 16.73
CA GLN A 85 0.18 8.62 16.43
C GLN A 85 -0.10 9.76 17.42
N GLY A 86 -1.24 9.77 18.11
CA GLY A 86 -1.44 10.58 19.31
C GLY A 86 -0.48 10.24 20.45
N ALA A 87 0.13 9.04 20.42
CA ALA A 87 1.23 8.64 21.30
C ALA A 87 2.62 8.72 20.64
N ALA A 88 2.71 8.98 19.34
CA ALA A 88 3.95 9.00 18.54
C ALA A 88 4.13 10.27 17.68
N LEU A 89 3.43 11.36 17.98
CA LEU A 89 3.66 12.65 17.35
C LEU A 89 5.03 13.17 17.83
N PRO A 90 6.01 13.43 16.95
CA PRO A 90 7.17 14.20 17.35
C PRO A 90 6.69 15.61 17.70
N LYS A 91 6.81 15.98 18.97
CA LYS A 91 6.68 17.36 19.43
C LYS A 91 7.87 18.15 18.90
N ASN A 92 7.74 18.76 17.73
CA ASN A 92 8.57 19.87 17.25
C ASN A 92 7.59 20.87 16.61
N ARG A 93 7.27 22.01 17.24
CA ARG A 93 8.08 23.18 17.58
C ARG A 93 8.42 24.00 16.33
N GLU A 94 7.50 24.92 16.02
CA GLU A 94 7.75 26.31 15.64
C GLU A 94 6.57 27.14 16.15
#